data_AF-A0A7Y8MRM1-F1
#
_entry.id   AF-A0A7Y8MRM1-F1
#
_cell.length_a   1.000
_cell.length_b   1.000
_cell.length_c   1.000
_cell.angle_alpha   90.00
_cell.angle_beta   90.00
_cell.angle_gamma   90.00
#
_symmetry.space_group_name_H-M   'P 1'
#
loop_
_entity.id
_entity.type
_entity.pdbx_description
1 polymer ?
#
loop_
_entity_poly.entity_id
_entity_poly.type
_entity_poly.pdbx_seq_one_letter_code
_entity_poly.pdbx_strand_id
1 'polypeptide(L)'
;MLDQLTNLVTGVFSTTDEITLGIMVVIVILTGLLMGSIAQIINFTLGALVLFAAAMVARAIVMDKAEPMALAEQRWNAFLGLSMGEFLVYFVAFAIVILGVFLVKSLFRRA
;
A
#
# COMPACT_ATOMS: atom_id res chain seq x y z
N MET A 1 5.11 -4.92 21.77
CA MET A 1 4.23 -4.11 20.90
C MET A 1 4.96 -3.68 19.64
N LEU A 2 6.13 -3.03 19.75
CA LEU A 2 6.97 -2.68 18.59
C LEU A 2 7.40 -3.92 17.78
N ASP A 3 7.84 -5.00 18.43
CA ASP A 3 8.27 -6.22 17.72
C ASP A 3 7.13 -6.92 16.95
N GLN A 4 5.89 -6.81 17.45
CA GLN A 4 4.72 -7.32 16.74
C GLN A 4 4.44 -6.49 15.50
N LEU A 5 4.51 -5.16 15.59
CA LEU A 5 4.36 -4.27 14.45
C LEU A 5 5.45 -4.48 13.40
N THR A 6 6.71 -4.64 13.83
CA THR A 6 7.83 -4.92 12.94
C THR A 6 7.64 -6.26 12.24
N ASN A 7 7.34 -7.33 12.98
CA ASN A 7 7.09 -8.66 12.41
C ASN A 7 5.87 -8.69 11.50
N LEU A 8 4.83 -7.91 11.79
CA LEU A 8 3.65 -7.78 10.93
C LEU A 8 4.01 -7.09 9.60
N VAL A 9 4.76 -5.98 9.69
CA VAL A 9 5.23 -5.22 8.53
C VAL A 9 6.12 -6.11 7.69
N THR A 10 7.19 -6.68 8.24
CA THR A 10 8.06 -7.60 7.51
C THR A 10 7.32 -8.84 7.01
N GLY A 11 6.30 -9.31 7.74
CA GLY A 11 5.44 -10.42 7.31
C GLY A 11 4.72 -10.10 6.00
N VAL A 12 4.00 -8.97 5.97
CA VAL A 12 3.27 -8.49 4.78
C VAL A 12 4.21 -8.25 3.59
N PHE A 13 5.40 -7.70 3.84
CA PHE A 13 6.37 -7.43 2.78
C PHE A 13 7.12 -8.71 2.32
N SER A 14 7.40 -9.67 3.20
CA SER A 14 8.19 -10.87 2.85
C SER A 14 7.43 -11.90 2.02
N THR A 15 6.09 -11.95 2.13
CA THR A 15 5.25 -12.91 1.41
C THR A 15 4.82 -12.42 0.02
N THR A 16 5.23 -11.22 -0.37
CA THR A 16 4.74 -10.55 -1.57
C THR A 16 5.74 -10.68 -2.72
N ASP A 17 5.27 -11.09 -3.91
CA ASP A 17 6.06 -11.14 -5.14
C ASP A 17 6.88 -9.85 -5.36
N GLU A 18 8.12 -9.98 -5.83
CA GLU A 18 9.05 -8.84 -6.05
C GLU A 18 8.43 -7.72 -6.90
N ILE A 19 7.62 -8.08 -7.90
CA ILE A 19 6.93 -7.13 -8.78
C ILE A 19 5.88 -6.34 -7.99
N THR A 20 5.06 -7.02 -7.19
CA THR A 20 4.05 -6.37 -6.35
C THR A 20 4.70 -5.48 -5.30
N LEU A 21 5.81 -5.93 -4.72
CA LEU A 21 6.59 -5.14 -3.78
C LEU A 21 7.17 -3.89 -4.44
N GLY A 22 7.68 -4.01 -5.68
CA GLY A 22 8.14 -2.87 -6.48
C GLY A 22 7.03 -1.84 -6.74
N ILE A 23 5.84 -2.30 -7.16
CA ILE A 23 4.67 -1.42 -7.37
C ILE A 23 4.29 -0.70 -6.06
N MET A 24 4.23 -1.45 -4.95
CA MET A 24 3.91 -0.88 -3.64
C MET A 24 4.90 0.20 -3.22
N VAL A 25 6.20 -0.08 -3.34
CA VAL A 25 7.27 0.85 -3.01
C VAL A 25 7.17 2.13 -3.85
N VAL A 26 6.96 2.00 -5.17
CA VAL A 26 6.81 3.17 -6.05
C VAL A 26 5.62 4.04 -5.62
N ILE A 27 4.46 3.43 -5.37
CA ILE A 27 3.25 4.16 -4.96
C ILE A 27 3.48 4.87 -3.63
N VAL A 28 4.04 4.18 -2.64
CA VAL A 28 4.26 4.76 -1.31
C VAL A 28 5.30 5.89 -1.35
N ILE A 29 6.39 5.72 -2.12
CA ILE A 29 7.38 6.77 -2.31
C ILE A 29 6.75 7.99 -2.96
N LEU A 30 6.06 7.83 -4.09
CA LEU A 30 5.39 8.93 -4.78
C LEU A 30 4.40 9.64 -3.85
N THR A 31 3.59 8.88 -3.13
CA THR A 31 2.60 9.39 -2.18
C THR A 31 3.28 10.21 -1.06
N GLY A 32 4.34 9.67 -0.43
CA GLY A 32 5.08 10.37 0.62
C GLY A 32 5.82 11.62 0.12
N LEU A 33 6.29 11.59 -1.13
CA LEU A 33 6.92 12.73 -1.79
C LEU A 33 5.92 13.83 -2.17
N LEU A 34 4.69 13.46 -2.53
CA LEU A 34 3.62 14.42 -2.85
C LEU A 34 2.97 15.00 -1.59
N MET A 35 3.04 14.31 -0.46
CA MET A 35 2.46 14.78 0.79
C MET A 35 3.10 16.10 1.23
N GLY A 36 2.23 17.11 1.41
CA GLY A 36 2.61 18.47 1.83
C GLY A 36 2.55 18.67 3.34
N SER A 37 1.63 18.01 4.03
CA SER A 37 1.51 18.06 5.49
C SER A 37 1.06 16.72 6.08
N ILE A 38 1.40 16.51 7.35
CA ILE A 38 1.02 15.30 8.11
C ILE A 38 -0.50 15.16 8.22
N ALA A 39 -1.25 16.27 8.27
CA ALA A 39 -2.71 16.24 8.37
C ALA A 39 -3.37 15.54 7.16
N GLN A 40 -2.66 15.44 6.03
CA GLN A 40 -3.16 14.80 4.81
C GLN A 40 -2.83 13.31 4.76
N ILE A 41 -2.16 12.74 5.78
CA ILE A 41 -1.71 11.34 5.78
C ILE A 41 -2.85 10.36 5.52
N ILE A 42 -4.02 10.60 6.10
CA ILE A 42 -5.18 9.71 5.93
C ILE A 42 -5.63 9.71 4.46
N ASN A 43 -5.78 10.89 3.86
CA ASN A 43 -6.22 11.03 2.47
C ASN A 43 -5.20 10.42 1.49
N PHE A 44 -3.91 10.68 1.71
CA PHE A 44 -2.84 10.11 0.89
C PHE A 44 -2.72 8.60 1.07
N THR A 45 -2.93 8.07 2.28
CA THR A 45 -2.93 6.63 2.54
C THR A 45 -4.11 5.95 1.83
N LEU A 46 -5.32 6.52 1.91
CA LEU A 46 -6.48 6.02 1.17
C LEU A 46 -6.22 6.07 -0.35
N GLY A 47 -5.69 7.18 -0.86
CA GLY A 47 -5.32 7.31 -2.27
C GLY A 47 -4.29 6.28 -2.72
N ALA A 48 -3.26 6.04 -1.90
CA ALA A 48 -2.23 5.04 -2.16
C ALA A 48 -2.81 3.61 -2.17
N LEU A 49 -3.72 3.29 -1.26
CA LEU A 49 -4.40 1.99 -1.24
C LEU A 49 -5.25 1.79 -2.50
N VAL A 50 -5.98 2.81 -2.93
CA VAL A 50 -6.78 2.75 -4.17
C VAL A 50 -5.89 2.58 -5.39
N LEU A 51 -4.80 3.35 -5.47
CA LEU A 51 -3.81 3.23 -6.55
C LEU A 51 -3.15 1.84 -6.55
N PHE A 52 -2.83 1.31 -5.38
CA PHE A 52 -2.24 -0.01 -5.25
C PHE A 52 -3.21 -1.11 -5.68
N ALA A 53 -4.48 -1.01 -5.28
CA ALA A 53 -5.52 -1.92 -5.73
C ALA A 53 -5.70 -1.86 -7.26
N ALA A 54 -5.74 -0.66 -7.84
CA ALA A 54 -5.83 -0.47 -9.29
C ALA A 54 -4.60 -1.05 -10.03
N ALA A 55 -3.39 -0.82 -9.50
CA ALA A 55 -2.17 -1.36 -10.09
C ALA A 55 -2.10 -2.89 -10.01
N MET A 56 -2.62 -3.49 -8.95
CA MET A 56 -2.72 -4.95 -8.82
C MET A 56 -3.69 -5.56 -9.83
N VAL A 57 -4.83 -4.90 -10.09
CA VAL A 57 -5.76 -5.31 -11.14
C VAL A 57 -5.10 -5.16 -12.52
N ALA A 58 -4.44 -4.03 -12.79
CA ALA A 58 -3.73 -3.81 -14.04
C ALA A 58 -2.62 -4.85 -14.28
N ARG A 59 -1.83 -5.19 -13.25
CA ARG A 59 -0.83 -6.27 -13.30
C ARG A 59 -1.48 -7.60 -13.70
N ALA A 60 -2.57 -7.97 -13.03
CA ALA A 60 -3.20 -9.26 -13.25
C ALA A 60 -3.80 -9.39 -14.68
N ILE A 61 -4.29 -8.28 -15.25
CA ILE A 61 -4.74 -8.25 -16.65
C ILE A 61 -3.56 -8.36 -17.62
N VAL A 62 -2.48 -7.60 -17.39
CA VAL A 62 -1.36 -7.46 -18.33
C VAL A 62 -0.40 -8.65 -18.28
N MET A 63 -0.06 -9.12 -17.08
CA MET A 63 0.93 -10.19 -16.87
C MET A 63 0.30 -11.58 -16.84
N ASP A 64 -0.80 -11.74 -16.10
CA ASP A 64 -1.43 -13.06 -15.91
C ASP A 64 -2.47 -13.39 -16.98
N LYS A 65 -2.72 -12.45 -17.91
CA LYS A 65 -3.74 -12.54 -18.98
C LYS A 65 -5.12 -12.95 -18.46
N ALA A 66 -5.38 -12.68 -17.19
CA ALA A 66 -6.58 -13.14 -16.55
C ALA A 66 -7.77 -12.28 -16.98
N GLU A 67 -8.94 -12.91 -17.09
CA GLU A 67 -10.15 -12.20 -17.53
C GLU A 67 -10.49 -11.08 -16.52
N PRO A 68 -10.57 -9.81 -16.97
CA PRO A 68 -10.71 -8.66 -16.08
C PRO A 68 -11.92 -8.76 -15.16
N MET A 69 -13.02 -9.33 -15.68
CA MET A 69 -14.29 -9.45 -14.97
C MET A 69 -14.23 -10.52 -13.86
N ALA A 70 -13.66 -11.69 -14.15
CA ALA A 70 -13.51 -12.76 -13.18
C ALA A 70 -12.56 -12.38 -12.03
N LEU A 71 -11.48 -11.67 -12.34
CA LEU A 71 -10.54 -11.11 -11.35
C LEU A 71 -11.18 -10.05 -10.47
N ALA A 72 -11.92 -9.11 -11.08
CA ALA A 72 -12.60 -8.06 -10.33
C ALA A 72 -13.60 -8.67 -9.35
N GLU A 73 -14.39 -9.66 -9.78
CA GLU A 73 -15.38 -10.34 -8.94
C GLU A 73 -14.72 -11.15 -7.82
N GLN A 74 -13.65 -11.90 -8.11
CA GLN A 74 -12.91 -12.66 -7.11
C GLN A 74 -12.24 -11.75 -6.06
N ARG A 75 -11.60 -10.66 -6.50
CA ARG A 75 -10.95 -9.67 -5.62
C ARG A 75 -11.98 -8.89 -4.83
N TRP A 76 -13.14 -8.58 -5.41
CA TRP A 76 -14.26 -7.93 -4.73
C TRP A 76 -14.85 -8.81 -3.65
N ASN A 77 -15.08 -10.10 -3.92
CA ASN A 77 -15.56 -11.04 -2.92
C ASN A 77 -14.53 -11.27 -1.81
N ALA A 78 -13.24 -11.32 -2.14
CA ALA A 78 -12.17 -11.35 -1.14
C ALA A 78 -12.14 -10.08 -0.29
N PHE A 79 -12.40 -8.92 -0.90
CA PHE A 79 -12.47 -7.64 -0.20
C PHE A 79 -13.66 -7.56 0.75
N LEU A 80 -14.83 -8.02 0.33
CA LEU A 80 -16.02 -8.12 1.19
C LEU A 80 -15.83 -9.13 2.33
N GLY A 81 -14.97 -10.12 2.13
CA GLY A 81 -14.59 -11.11 3.15
C GLY A 81 -13.54 -10.61 4.16
N LEU A 82 -12.89 -9.47 3.92
CA LEU A 82 -11.92 -8.91 4.86
C LEU A 82 -12.63 -8.38 6.10
N SER A 83 -12.12 -8.78 7.26
CA SER A 83 -12.52 -8.16 8.52
C SER A 83 -12.05 -6.71 8.57
N MET A 84 -12.83 -5.83 9.20
CA MET A 84 -12.46 -4.41 9.41
C MET A 84 -11.08 -4.26 10.06
N GLY A 85 -10.67 -5.24 10.88
CA GLY A 85 -9.35 -5.30 11.51
C GLY A 85 -8.21 -5.49 10.49
N GLU A 86 -8.37 -6.38 9.52
CA GLU A 86 -7.37 -6.59 8.46
C GLU A 86 -7.22 -5.37 7.56
N PHE A 87 -8.32 -4.70 7.23
CA PHE A 87 -8.29 -3.46 6.46
C PHE A 87 -7.53 -2.35 7.20
N LEU A 88 -7.78 -2.20 8.51
CA LEU A 88 -7.04 -1.26 9.36
C LEU A 88 -5.55 -1.58 9.43
N VAL A 89 -5.18 -2.85 9.46
CA VAL A 89 -3.77 -3.28 9.45
C VAL A 89 -3.08 -2.85 8.16
N TYR A 90 -3.67 -3.10 6.99
CA TYR A 90 -3.11 -2.65 5.71
C TYR A 90 -3.02 -1.13 5.63
N PHE A 91 -4.05 -0.44 6.14
CA PHE A 91 -4.05 1.02 6.20
C PHE A 91 -2.90 1.56 7.07
N VAL A 92 -2.71 1.03 8.28
CA VAL A 92 -1.64 1.44 9.19
C VAL A 92 -0.26 1.13 8.59
N ALA A 93 -0.09 -0.03 7.94
CA ALA A 93 1.16 -0.38 7.29
C ALA A 93 1.53 0.64 6.19
N PHE A 94 0.59 0.98 5.31
CA PHE A 94 0.81 2.00 4.28
C PHE A 94 1.10 3.38 4.88
N ALA A 95 0.33 3.79 5.90
CA ALA A 95 0.50 5.07 6.56
C ALA A 95 1.89 5.22 7.19
N ILE A 96 2.40 4.17 7.87
CA ILE A 96 3.73 4.18 8.48
C ILE A 96 4.82 4.38 7.43
N VAL A 97 4.75 3.66 6.29
CA VAL A 97 5.79 3.75 5.27
C VAL A 97 5.72 5.10 4.53
N ILE A 98 4.52 5.60 4.22
CA ILE A 98 4.31 6.95 3.64
C ILE A 98 4.90 8.01 4.58
N LEU A 99 4.60 7.91 5.88
CA LEU A 99 5.12 8.83 6.90
C LEU A 99 6.65 8.76 6.97
N GLY A 100 7.23 7.56 6.93
CA GLY A 100 8.68 7.37 6.90
C GLY A 100 9.32 8.11 5.72
N VAL A 101 8.80 7.94 4.51
CA VAL A 101 9.29 8.64 3.30
C VAL A 101 9.15 10.16 3.46
N PHE A 102 8.03 10.64 3.98
CA PHE A 102 7.81 12.07 4.22
C PHE A 102 8.80 12.65 5.22
N LEU A 103 9.10 11.94 6.31
CA LEU A 103 10.09 12.36 7.30
C LEU A 103 11.49 12.45 6.68
N VAL A 104 11.89 11.44 5.90
CA VAL A 104 13.17 11.46 5.17
C VAL A 104 13.25 12.66 4.23
N LYS A 105 12.22 12.89 3.41
CA LYS A 105 12.12 14.09 2.54
C LYS A 105 12.24 15.39 3.34
N SER A 106 11.57 15.48 4.49
CA SER A 106 11.63 16.67 5.34
C SER A 106 13.01 16.90 5.93
N LEU A 107 13.77 15.85 6.23
CA LEU A 107 15.13 15.96 6.72
C LEU A 107 16.06 16.50 5.61
N PHE A 108 15.96 15.95 4.40
CA PHE A 108 16.75 16.41 3.25
C PHE A 108 16.42 17.84 2.79
N ARG A 109 15.19 18.32 2.97
CA ARG A 109 14.84 19.72 2.67
C ARG A 109 15.34 20.73 3.71
N ARG A 110 15.74 20.27 4.90
CA ARG A 110 16.24 21.11 5.99
C ARG A 110 17.76 21.18 6.06
N ALA A 111 18.46 20.26 5.39
CA ALA A 111 19.92 20.30 5.18
C ALA A 111 20.26 21.18 3.97
#